data_AF-A0A372LDN7-F1
#
_entry.id   AF-A0A372LDN7-F1
#
_cell.length_a   1.000
_cell.length_b   1.000
_cell.length_c   1.000
_cell.angle_alpha   90.00
_cell.angle_beta   90.00
_cell.angle_gamma   90.00
#
_symmetry.space_group_name_H-M   'P 1'
#
loop_
_entity.id
_entity.type
_entity.pdbx_description
1 polymer ?
#
loop_
_entity_poly.entity_id
_entity_poly.type
_entity_poly.pdbx_seq_one_letter_code
_entity_poly.pdbx_strand_id
1 'polypeptide(L)'
;MNRDWLKVLLASVFEICWVIGLKHADDLLSWTWTIISIAISFYGLIMAGRKLPVGTVYAVFTGLGTAGTVTLEILLFGESFKIEKILLIGMLLAGVIGLKMMTDAEEGAET
;
A
#
# COMPACT_ATOMS: atom_id res chain seq x y z
N MET A 1 8.76 -1.12 16.07
CA MET A 1 8.20 -0.69 14.77
C MET A 1 8.40 0.81 14.66
N ASN A 2 9.28 1.25 13.76
CA ASN A 2 9.68 2.65 13.63
C ASN A 2 8.45 3.51 13.30
N ARG A 3 8.33 4.72 13.88
CA ARG A 3 7.16 5.61 13.66
C ARG A 3 6.90 5.90 12.19
N ASP A 4 7.93 5.81 11.36
CA ASP A 4 7.89 6.08 9.93
C ASP A 4 7.31 4.92 9.10
N TRP A 5 7.57 3.66 9.50
CA TRP A 5 6.91 2.49 8.90
C TRP A 5 5.40 2.46 9.16
N LEU A 6 4.95 2.98 10.30
CA LEU A 6 3.52 3.13 10.57
C LEU A 6 2.84 4.10 9.59
N LYS A 7 3.57 5.13 9.13
CA LYS A 7 3.05 6.08 8.11
C LYS A 7 2.89 5.39 6.76
N VAL A 8 3.82 4.51 6.38
CA VAL A 8 3.70 3.71 5.14
C VAL A 8 2.48 2.81 5.21
N LEU A 9 2.29 2.10 6.33
CA LEU A 9 1.13 1.23 6.53
C LEU A 9 -0.18 2.02 6.47
N LEU A 10 -0.25 3.17 7.14
CA LEU A 10 -1.41 4.04 7.09
C LEU A 10 -1.66 4.55 5.66
N ALA A 11 -0.61 4.97 4.95
CA ALA A 11 -0.69 5.39 3.55
C ALA A 11 -1.26 4.27 2.67
N SER A 12 -0.79 3.03 2.80
CA SER A 12 -1.31 1.88 2.06
C SER A 12 -2.79 1.58 2.36
N VAL A 13 -3.27 1.84 3.58
CA VAL A 13 -4.70 1.68 3.87
C VAL A 13 -5.54 2.72 3.12
N PHE A 14 -5.10 3.99 3.13
CA PHE A 14 -5.74 5.03 2.32
C PHE A 14 -5.63 4.75 0.82
N GLU A 15 -4.55 4.10 0.40
CA GLU A 15 -4.38 3.63 -0.98
C GLU A 15 -5.53 2.75 -1.42
N ILE A 16 -5.82 1.72 -0.64
CA ILE A 16 -6.91 0.79 -0.96
C ILE A 16 -8.25 1.54 -1.04
N CYS A 17 -8.51 2.47 -0.12
CA CYS A 17 -9.73 3.29 -0.14
C CYS A 17 -9.88 4.09 -1.43
N TRP A 18 -8.83 4.78 -1.88
CA TRP A 18 -8.93 5.57 -3.11
C TRP A 18 -8.88 4.73 -4.38
N VAL A 19 -8.17 3.60 -4.40
CA VAL A 19 -8.17 2.68 -5.55
C VAL A 19 -9.57 2.09 -5.76
N ILE A 20 -10.23 1.64 -4.68
CA ILE A 20 -11.63 1.21 -4.74
C ILE A 20 -12.54 2.37 -5.15
N GLY A 21 -12.29 3.56 -4.61
CA GLY A 21 -12.99 4.79 -4.99
C GLY A 21 -12.89 5.09 -6.49
N LEU A 22 -11.71 4.97 -7.11
CA LEU A 22 -11.57 5.20 -8.55
C LEU A 22 -12.43 4.26 -9.41
N LYS A 23 -12.69 3.06 -8.91
CA LYS A 23 -13.51 2.06 -9.62
C LYS A 23 -15.02 2.22 -9.38
N HIS A 24 -15.42 2.77 -8.23
CA HIS A 24 -16.83 2.79 -7.79
C HIS A 24 -17.37 4.17 -7.39
N ALA A 25 -16.62 5.26 -7.57
CA ALA A 25 -17.09 6.61 -7.27
C ALA A 25 -17.92 7.15 -8.44
N ASP A 26 -19.24 7.04 -8.30
CA ASP A 26 -20.20 7.55 -9.29
C ASP A 26 -20.69 8.98 -8.97
N ASP A 27 -20.66 9.38 -7.70
CA ASP A 27 -21.14 10.69 -7.24
C ASP A 27 -20.01 11.66 -6.86
N LEU A 28 -20.30 12.97 -6.92
CA LEU A 28 -19.40 14.05 -6.49
C LEU A 28 -18.87 13.88 -5.05
N LEU A 29 -19.70 13.37 -4.15
CA LEU A 29 -19.33 13.14 -2.75
C LEU A 29 -18.29 12.02 -2.63
N SER A 30 -18.51 10.90 -3.33
CA SER A 30 -17.60 9.76 -3.38
C SER A 30 -16.25 10.17 -3.99
N TRP A 31 -16.28 10.93 -5.09
CA TRP A 31 -15.09 11.51 -5.70
C TRP A 31 -14.32 12.44 -4.77
N THR A 32 -15.02 13.28 -4.01
CA THR A 32 -14.40 14.15 -3.00
C THR A 32 -13.65 13.31 -1.96
N TRP A 33 -14.25 12.22 -1.48
CA TRP A 33 -13.61 11.32 -0.52
C TRP A 33 -12.40 10.58 -1.11
N THR A 34 -12.49 10.17 -2.39
CA THR A 34 -11.39 9.57 -3.14
C THR A 34 -10.21 10.54 -3.23
N ILE A 35 -10.43 11.80 -3.60
CA ILE A 35 -9.37 12.82 -3.71
C ILE A 35 -8.72 13.09 -2.35
N ILE A 36 -9.51 13.19 -1.27
CA ILE A 36 -8.99 13.35 0.09
C ILE A 36 -8.13 12.14 0.47
N SER A 37 -8.58 10.93 0.17
CA SER A 37 -7.84 9.70 0.45
C SER A 37 -6.52 9.63 -0.32
N ILE A 38 -6.49 10.07 -1.60
CA ILE A 38 -5.26 10.22 -2.38
C ILE A 38 -4.30 11.18 -1.67
N ALA A 39 -4.78 12.37 -1.29
CA ALA A 39 -3.95 13.38 -0.65
C ALA A 39 -3.30 12.87 0.65
N ILE A 40 -4.08 12.20 1.51
CA ILE A 40 -3.59 11.62 2.77
C ILE A 40 -2.60 10.49 2.51
N SER A 41 -2.91 9.59 1.57
CA SER A 41 -2.05 8.47 1.15
C SER A 41 -0.68 8.97 0.70
N PHE A 42 -0.65 9.91 -0.24
CA PHE A 42 0.61 10.46 -0.76
C PHE A 42 1.36 11.28 0.29
N TYR A 43 0.67 12.02 1.15
CA TYR A 43 1.32 12.75 2.23
C TYR A 43 2.06 11.80 3.19
N GLY A 44 1.43 10.69 3.58
CA GLY A 44 2.05 9.66 4.41
C GLY A 44 3.29 9.04 3.74
N LEU A 45 3.18 8.74 2.45
CA LEU A 45 4.27 8.18 1.65
C LEU A 45 5.48 9.12 1.55
N ILE A 46 5.24 10.40 1.22
CA ILE A 46 6.28 11.43 1.11
C ILE A 46 6.98 11.60 2.47
N MET A 47 6.22 11.64 3.56
CA MET A 47 6.78 11.83 4.90
C MET A 47 7.62 10.63 5.35
N ALA A 48 7.27 9.42 4.95
CA ALA A 48 8.06 8.22 5.20
C ALA A 48 9.32 8.18 4.32
N GLY A 49 9.20 8.47 3.03
CA GLY A 49 10.31 8.49 2.07
C GLY A 49 11.37 9.56 2.33
N ARG A 50 11.07 10.57 3.18
CA ARG A 50 12.08 11.53 3.67
C ARG A 50 13.07 10.94 4.67
N LYS A 51 12.77 9.78 5.24
CA LYS A 51 13.60 9.15 6.30
C LYS A 51 14.03 7.73 5.97
N LEU A 52 13.21 7.03 5.21
CA LEU A 52 13.46 5.66 4.77
C LEU A 52 13.87 5.67 3.28
N PRO A 53 14.64 4.67 2.83
CA PRO A 53 14.95 4.47 1.42
C PRO A 53 13.67 4.46 0.57
N VAL A 54 13.57 5.42 -0.36
CA VAL A 54 12.36 5.64 -1.17
C VAL A 54 11.96 4.40 -1.96
N GLY A 55 12.95 3.63 -2.46
CA GLY A 55 12.70 2.39 -3.19
C GLY A 55 11.94 1.36 -2.35
N THR A 56 12.39 1.11 -1.12
CA THR A 56 11.74 0.17 -0.19
C THR A 56 10.37 0.68 0.25
N VAL A 57 10.27 1.97 0.56
CA VAL A 57 8.99 2.60 0.93
C VAL A 57 7.96 2.43 -0.17
N TYR A 58 8.32 2.70 -1.42
CA TYR A 58 7.42 2.58 -2.55
C TYR A 58 7.04 1.12 -2.84
N ALA A 59 8.00 0.19 -2.75
CA ALA A 59 7.73 -1.23 -2.90
C ALA A 59 6.75 -1.74 -1.84
N VAL A 60 6.95 -1.36 -0.57
CA VAL A 60 6.05 -1.74 0.53
C VAL A 60 4.68 -1.08 0.38
N PHE A 61 4.64 0.19 0.00
CA PHE A 61 3.40 0.93 -0.23
C PHE A 61 2.54 0.25 -1.29
N THR A 62 3.06 0.15 -2.52
CA THR A 62 2.35 -0.43 -3.67
C THR A 62 2.05 -1.91 -3.47
N GLY A 63 2.93 -2.65 -2.81
CA GLY A 63 2.73 -4.07 -2.56
C GLY A 63 1.59 -4.36 -1.59
N LEU A 64 1.56 -3.65 -0.46
CA LEU A 64 0.46 -3.74 0.50
C LEU A 64 -0.84 -3.21 -0.09
N GLY A 65 -0.78 -2.09 -0.82
CA GLY A 65 -1.94 -1.52 -1.51
C GLY A 65 -2.55 -2.49 -2.52
N THR A 66 -1.72 -3.12 -3.35
CA THR A 66 -2.16 -4.12 -4.33
C THR A 66 -2.78 -5.33 -3.66
N ALA A 67 -2.10 -5.91 -2.65
CA ALA A 67 -2.60 -7.06 -1.94
C ALA A 67 -3.94 -6.77 -1.22
N GLY A 68 -4.04 -5.63 -0.54
CA GLY A 68 -5.25 -5.21 0.14
C GLY A 68 -6.40 -4.91 -0.81
N THR A 69 -6.12 -4.22 -1.92
CA THR A 69 -7.13 -3.93 -2.95
C THR A 69 -7.70 -5.21 -3.53
N VAL A 70 -6.85 -6.13 -3.99
CA VAL A 70 -7.32 -7.40 -4.56
C VAL A 70 -8.11 -8.21 -3.54
N THR A 71 -7.66 -8.23 -2.28
CA THR A 71 -8.39 -8.93 -1.20
C THR A 71 -9.80 -8.34 -1.02
N LEU A 72 -9.91 -7.01 -1.00
CA LEU A 72 -11.20 -6.32 -0.87
C LEU A 72 -12.07 -6.45 -2.13
N GLU A 73 -11.48 -6.47 -3.32
CA GLU A 73 -12.21 -6.74 -4.57
C GLU A 73 -12.86 -8.13 -4.57
N ILE A 74 -12.14 -9.14 -4.09
CA ILE A 74 -12.67 -10.50 -3.97
C ILE A 74 -13.76 -10.57 -2.89
N LEU A 75 -13.52 -9.97 -1.70
CA LEU A 75 -14.42 -10.08 -0.55
C LEU A 75 -15.70 -9.23 -0.66
N LEU A 76 -15.58 -7.98 -1.11
CA LEU A 76 -16.70 -7.03 -1.13
C LEU A 76 -17.41 -6.98 -2.49
N PHE A 77 -16.66 -7.12 -3.57
CA PHE A 77 -17.19 -6.96 -4.94
C PHE A 77 -17.37 -8.30 -5.67
N GLY A 78 -17.07 -9.42 -5.01
CA GLY A 78 -17.28 -10.77 -5.55
C GLY A 78 -16.45 -11.07 -6.80
N GLU A 79 -15.30 -10.40 -6.96
CA GLU A 79 -14.42 -10.63 -8.09
C GLU A 79 -13.95 -12.10 -8.12
N SER A 80 -13.80 -12.68 -9.32
CA SER A 80 -13.41 -14.08 -9.47
C SER A 80 -12.07 -14.39 -8.80
N PHE A 81 -12.12 -15.28 -7.80
CA PHE A 81 -10.93 -15.81 -7.13
C PHE A 81 -10.13 -16.68 -8.10
N LYS A 82 -9.06 -16.11 -8.67
CA LYS A 82 -8.13 -16.83 -9.55
C LYS A 82 -6.87 -17.18 -8.79
N ILE A 83 -6.53 -18.48 -8.77
CA ILE A 83 -5.36 -19.01 -8.06
C ILE A 83 -4.07 -18.36 -8.57
N GLU A 84 -3.98 -18.06 -9.87
CA GLU A 84 -2.84 -17.40 -10.49
C GLU A 84 -2.65 -15.97 -9.96
N LYS A 85 -3.75 -15.22 -9.75
CA LYS A 85 -3.72 -13.86 -9.18
C LYS A 85 -3.17 -13.89 -7.75
N ILE A 86 -3.59 -14.87 -6.95
CA ILE A 86 -3.14 -15.04 -5.56
C ILE A 86 -1.66 -15.46 -5.49
N LEU A 87 -1.21 -16.35 -6.37
CA LEU A 87 0.19 -16.76 -6.44
C LEU A 87 1.10 -15.56 -6.76
N LEU A 88 0.73 -14.74 -7.75
CA LEU A 88 1.47 -13.54 -8.11
C LEU A 88 1.51 -12.52 -6.97
N ILE A 89 0.40 -12.34 -6.25
CA ILE A 89 0.38 -11.48 -5.05
C ILE A 89 1.29 -12.04 -3.96
N GLY A 90 1.30 -13.36 -3.75
CA GLY A 90 2.22 -14.01 -2.81
C GLY A 90 3.69 -13.76 -3.16
N MET A 91 4.05 -13.88 -4.43
CA MET A 91 5.40 -13.59 -4.92
C MET A 91 5.77 -12.10 -4.75
N LEU A 92 4.83 -11.20 -5.06
CA LEU A 92 4.98 -9.77 -4.84
C LEU A 92 5.24 -9.46 -3.35
N LEU A 93 4.43 -10.03 -2.45
CA LEU A 93 4.57 -9.82 -1.01
C LEU A 93 5.89 -10.38 -0.48
N ALA A 94 6.34 -11.54 -0.99
CA ALA A 94 7.65 -12.08 -0.64
C ALA A 94 8.79 -11.13 -1.03
N GLY A 95 8.75 -10.54 -2.23
CA GLY A 95 9.73 -9.54 -2.67
C GLY A 95 9.72 -8.27 -1.81
N VAL A 96 8.52 -7.80 -1.46
CA VAL A 96 8.33 -6.63 -0.58
C VAL A 96 8.88 -6.86 0.82
N ILE A 97 8.60 -8.02 1.41
CA ILE A 97 9.13 -8.40 2.73
C ILE A 97 10.65 -8.49 2.68
N GLY A 98 11.21 -9.10 1.62
CA GLY A 98 12.65 -9.18 1.41
C GLY A 98 13.32 -7.80 1.36
N LEU A 99 12.78 -6.87 0.55
CA LEU A 99 13.26 -5.49 0.48
C LEU A 99 13.19 -4.78 1.83
N LYS A 100 12.07 -4.93 2.55
CA LYS A 100 11.90 -4.34 3.89
C LYS A 100 12.95 -4.87 4.87
N MET A 101 13.19 -6.18 4.89
CA MET A 101 14.17 -6.80 5.79
C MET A 101 15.60 -6.30 5.52
N MET A 102 15.96 -6.09 4.25
CA MET A 102 17.27 -5.51 3.90
C MET A 102 17.40 -4.08 4.41
N THR A 103 16.35 -3.27 4.30
CA THR A 103 16.35 -1.90 4.81
C THR A 103 16.39 -1.82 6.35
N ASP A 104 15.65 -2.68 7.05
CA ASP A 104 15.74 -2.76 8.53
C ASP A 104 17.16 -3.20 8.98
N ALA A 105 17.84 -4.05 8.19
CA ALA A 105 19.21 -4.47 8.48
C ALA A 105 20.24 -3.35 8.30
N GLU A 106 20.07 -2.49 7.29
CA GLU A 106 20.90 -1.27 7.13
C GLU A 106 20.65 -0.26 8.25
N GLU A 107 19.39 0.00 8.64
CA GLU A 107 19.06 0.90 9.75
C GLU A 107 19.70 0.45 11.09
N GLY A 108 19.77 -0.87 11.33
CA GLY A 108 20.38 -1.43 12.55
C GLY A 108 21.91 -1.49 12.56
N ALA A 109 22.55 -1.33 11.40
CA ALA A 109 24.01 -1.29 11.28
C ALA A 109 24.58 0.14 11.45
N GLU A 110 23.74 1.18 11.28
CA GLU A 110 24.11 2.59 11.44
C GLU A 110 23.90 3.15 12.87
N THR A 111 23.38 2.34 13.81
CA THR A 111 23.25 2.67 15.24
C THR A 111 24.32 2.01 16.10
#